data_AF-A0A9W8M6Y5-F1
#
_entry.id   AF-A0A9W8M6Y5-F1
#
_cell.length_a   1.000
_cell.length_b   1.000
_cell.length_c   1.000
_cell.angle_alpha   90.00
_cell.angle_beta   90.00
_cell.angle_gamma   90.00
#
_symmetry.space_group_name_H-M   'P 1'
#
loop_
_entity.id
_entity.type
_entity.pdbx_description
1 polymer ?
#
loop_
_entity_poly.entity_id
_entity_poly.type
_entity_poly.pdbx_seq_one_letter_code
_entity_poly.pdbx_strand_id
1 'polypeptide(L)'
;MNTTQLRVYRHLLREINRQFTPVTKNKAWSIQLRQQWLEASRNPGSNDSDFKAAQNVLTYMANNRQYKELLAEFNPKMSEGDRIEKTARRVGLEAPKSYDSSNPSS
;
A
#
# COMPACT_ATOMS: atom_id res chain seq x y z
N MET A 1 23.09 3.04 -21.29
CA MET A 1 21.74 2.98 -20.68
C MET A 1 20.81 3.93 -21.42
N ASN A 2 19.62 3.46 -21.77
CA ASN A 2 18.63 4.29 -22.46
C ASN A 2 18.02 5.34 -21.49
N THR A 3 17.72 6.55 -21.97
CA THR A 3 17.21 7.65 -21.13
C THR A 3 15.82 7.32 -20.54
N THR A 4 15.03 6.55 -21.28
CA THR A 4 13.72 6.02 -20.87
C THR A 4 13.83 5.04 -19.71
N GLN A 5 14.79 4.10 -19.78
CA GLN A 5 15.09 3.13 -18.72
C GLN A 5 15.46 3.83 -17.41
N LEU A 6 16.30 4.87 -17.48
CA LEU A 6 16.68 5.66 -16.32
C LEU A 6 15.49 6.41 -15.69
N ARG A 7 14.57 6.92 -16.51
CA ARG A 7 13.36 7.59 -16.01
C ARG A 7 12.47 6.61 -15.24
N VAL A 8 12.23 5.41 -15.79
CA VAL A 8 11.44 4.35 -15.13
C VAL A 8 12.08 3.92 -13.82
N TYR A 9 13.39 3.66 -13.82
CA TYR A 9 14.13 3.32 -12.59
C TYR A 9 13.98 4.37 -11.50
N ARG A 10 14.16 5.66 -11.84
CA ARG A 10 14.01 6.77 -10.89
C ARG A 10 12.58 6.87 -10.35
N HIS A 11 11.58 6.68 -11.20
CA HIS A 11 10.18 6.65 -10.78
C HIS A 11 9.89 5.48 -9.83
N LEU A 12 10.35 4.28 -10.16
CA LEU A 12 10.20 3.09 -9.33
C LEU A 12 10.85 3.29 -7.96
N LEU A 13 12.07 3.83 -7.90
CA LEU A 13 12.74 4.15 -6.63
C LEU A 13 11.96 5.17 -5.79
N ARG A 14 11.35 6.18 -6.42
CA ARG A 14 10.53 7.17 -5.71
C ARG A 14 9.27 6.54 -5.14
N GLU A 15 8.59 5.69 -5.91
CA GLU A 15 7.40 4.97 -5.43
C GLU A 15 7.73 4.02 -4.29
N ILE A 16 8.82 3.25 -4.39
CA ILE A 16 9.26 2.35 -3.32
C ILE A 16 9.55 3.15 -2.05
N ASN A 17 10.31 4.23 -2.17
CA ASN A 17 10.64 5.07 -1.02
C ASN A 17 9.42 5.74 -0.41
N ARG A 18 8.42 6.09 -1.22
CA ARG A 18 7.18 6.69 -0.74
C ARG A 18 6.29 5.69 -0.01
N GLN A 19 6.22 4.44 -0.48
CA GLN A 19 5.26 3.45 0.03
C GLN A 19 5.83 2.55 1.13
N PHE A 20 7.12 2.19 1.08
CA PHE A 20 7.70 1.17 1.97
C PHE A 20 8.71 1.71 2.99
N THR A 21 9.36 2.83 2.70
CA THR A 21 10.38 3.42 3.60
C THR A 21 9.82 4.18 4.81
N PRO A 22 8.69 4.94 4.75
CA PRO A 22 8.31 5.79 5.88
C PRO A 22 7.90 5.00 7.13
N VAL A 23 7.30 3.82 6.95
CA VAL A 23 6.77 3.01 8.08
C VAL A 23 7.89 2.25 8.79
N THR A 24 8.84 1.70 8.04
CA THR A 24 9.81 0.72 8.59
C THR A 24 11.24 1.27 8.65
N LYS A 25 11.50 2.45 8.05
CA LYS A 25 12.86 2.99 7.77
C LYS A 25 13.79 2.02 7.03
N ASN A 26 13.24 0.94 6.48
CA ASN A 26 13.99 -0.15 5.90
C ASN A 26 14.35 0.19 4.44
N LYS A 27 15.65 0.34 4.17
CA LYS A 27 16.19 0.62 2.83
C LYS A 27 16.39 -0.65 1.99
N ALA A 28 16.12 -1.84 2.53
CA ALA A 28 16.35 -3.13 1.86
C ALA A 28 15.72 -3.18 0.47
N TRP A 29 14.47 -2.72 0.33
CA TRP A 29 13.77 -2.70 -0.96
C TRP A 29 14.49 -1.85 -2.01
N SER A 30 14.99 -0.67 -1.63
CA SER A 30 15.75 0.20 -2.53
C SER A 30 17.13 -0.37 -2.90
N ILE A 31 17.75 -1.11 -1.97
CA ILE A 31 19.05 -1.77 -2.18
C ILE A 31 18.87 -2.96 -3.13
N GLN A 32 17.88 -3.81 -2.88
CA GLN A 32 17.54 -4.96 -3.71
C GLN A 32 17.21 -4.53 -5.14
N LEU A 33 16.37 -3.50 -5.29
CA LEU A 33 16.05 -2.96 -6.62
C LEU A 33 17.32 -2.50 -7.36
N ARG A 34 18.24 -1.81 -6.66
CA ARG A 34 19.49 -1.36 -7.25
C ARG A 34 20.37 -2.52 -7.69
N GLN A 35 20.44 -3.59 -6.89
CA GLN A 35 21.19 -4.80 -7.23
C GLN A 35 20.61 -5.47 -8.48
N GLN A 36 19.30 -5.68 -8.51
CA GLN A 36 18.62 -6.27 -9.66
C GLN A 36 18.79 -5.42 -10.93
N TRP A 37 18.74 -4.09 -10.81
CA TRP A 37 18.96 -3.19 -11.94
C TRP A 37 20.40 -3.22 -12.46
N LEU A 38 21.38 -3.39 -11.56
CA LEU A 38 22.78 -3.54 -11.92
C LEU A 38 23.02 -4.89 -12.62
N GLU A 39 22.41 -5.97 -12.13
CA GLU A 39 22.47 -7.29 -12.75
C GLU A 39 21.86 -7.31 -14.16
N ALA A 40 20.68 -6.71 -14.33
CA ALA A 40 20.05 -6.56 -15.65
C ALA A 40 20.96 -5.79 -16.61
N SER A 41 21.62 -4.73 -16.15
CA SER A 41 22.54 -3.96 -17.00
C SER A 41 23.78 -4.73 -17.48
N ARG A 42 24.15 -5.83 -16.81
CA ARG A 42 25.27 -6.71 -17.19
C ARG A 42 24.88 -7.75 -18.23
N ASN A 43 23.59 -8.08 -18.36
CA ASN A 43 23.06 -9.06 -19.30
C ASN A 43 22.22 -8.37 -20.38
N PRO A 44 22.83 -7.91 -21.49
CA PRO A 44 22.14 -7.08 -22.47
C PRO A 44 20.97 -7.77 -23.20
N GLY A 45 20.92 -9.11 -23.21
CA GLY A 45 19.88 -9.89 -23.87
C GLY A 45 18.51 -9.92 -23.16
N SER A 46 18.44 -9.60 -21.86
CA SER A 46 17.18 -9.59 -21.08
C SER A 46 16.63 -8.17 -20.85
N ASN A 47 17.33 -7.15 -21.33
CA ASN A 47 17.04 -5.74 -21.02
C ASN A 47 15.60 -5.32 -21.35
N ASP A 48 15.03 -5.82 -22.45
CA ASP A 48 13.68 -5.43 -22.87
C ASP A 48 12.59 -6.09 -22.04
N SER A 49 12.74 -7.37 -21.67
CA SER A 49 11.80 -8.05 -20.78
C SER A 49 11.85 -7.48 -19.37
N ASP A 50 13.05 -7.20 -18.87
CA ASP A 50 13.26 -6.65 -17.53
C ASP A 50 12.72 -5.22 -17.44
N PHE A 51 12.90 -4.44 -18.52
CA PHE A 51 12.32 -3.10 -18.61
C PHE A 51 10.80 -3.11 -18.64
N LYS A 52 10.19 -4.02 -19.43
CA LYS A 52 8.73 -4.18 -19.47
C LYS A 52 8.17 -4.62 -18.11
N ALA A 53 8.87 -5.53 -17.43
CA ALA A 53 8.52 -5.93 -16.06
C ALA A 53 8.57 -4.74 -15.10
N ALA A 54 9.63 -3.91 -15.17
CA ALA A 54 9.76 -2.72 -14.34
C ALA A 54 8.62 -1.69 -14.59
N GLN A 55 8.20 -1.51 -15.84
CA GLN A 55 7.04 -0.66 -16.17
C GLN A 55 5.74 -1.21 -15.57
N ASN A 56 5.50 -2.52 -15.68
CA ASN A 56 4.32 -3.15 -15.10
C ASN A 56 4.27 -2.99 -13.58
N VAL A 57 5.41 -3.19 -12.91
CA VAL A 57 5.52 -3.00 -11.46
C VAL A 57 5.25 -1.55 -11.08
N LEU A 58 5.79 -0.58 -11.83
CA LEU A 58 5.54 0.84 -11.59
C LEU A 58 4.04 1.17 -11.70
N THR A 59 3.37 0.67 -12.74
CA THR A 59 1.92 0.85 -12.92
C THR A 59 1.13 0.22 -11.77
N TYR A 60 1.49 -1.01 -11.37
CA TYR A 60 0.85 -1.67 -10.23
C TYR A 60 1.00 -0.87 -8.94
N MET A 61 2.21 -0.37 -8.63
CA MET A 61 2.45 0.42 -7.43
C MET A 61 1.66 1.74 -7.42
N ALA A 62 1.57 2.42 -8.57
CA ALA A 62 0.78 3.63 -8.69
C ALA A 62 -0.72 3.35 -8.45
N ASN A 63 -1.25 2.31 -9.09
CA ASN A 63 -2.65 1.90 -8.93
C ASN A 63 -2.95 1.45 -7.50
N ASN A 64 -2.05 0.71 -6.85
CA ASN A 64 -2.22 0.27 -5.47
C ASN A 64 -2.28 1.45 -4.48
N ARG A 65 -1.49 2.51 -4.72
CA ARG A 65 -1.57 3.73 -3.90
C ARG A 65 -2.93 4.40 -4.07
N GLN A 66 -3.35 4.62 -5.31
CA GLN A 66 -4.65 5.24 -5.60
C GLN A 66 -5.81 4.41 -5.03
N TYR A 67 -5.72 3.07 -5.13
CA TYR A 67 -6.68 2.17 -4.51
C TYR A 67 -6.76 2.36 -2.99
N LYS A 68 -5.62 2.49 -2.30
CA LYS A 68 -5.60 2.76 -0.85
C LYS A 68 -6.20 4.12 -0.50
N GLU A 69 -5.95 5.14 -1.30
CA GLU A 69 -6.53 6.49 -1.14
C GLU A 69 -8.06 6.44 -1.29
N LEU A 70 -8.55 5.83 -2.37
CA LEU A 70 -9.99 5.63 -2.61
C LEU A 70 -10.64 4.79 -1.51
N LEU A 71 -9.97 3.72 -1.06
CA LEU A 71 -10.49 2.88 0.01
C LEU A 71 -10.61 3.65 1.32
N ALA A 72 -9.64 4.53 1.63
CA ALA A 72 -9.68 5.36 2.83
C ALA A 72 -10.82 6.40 2.79
N GLU A 73 -11.10 6.96 1.60
CA GLU A 73 -12.15 7.96 1.41
C GLU A 73 -13.56 7.36 1.41
N PHE A 74 -13.77 6.30 0.64
CA PHE A 74 -15.11 5.72 0.42
C PHE A 74 -15.45 4.58 1.36
N ASN A 75 -14.46 4.00 2.03
CA ASN A 75 -14.67 2.98 3.07
C ASN A 75 -13.93 3.39 4.36
N PRO A 76 -14.34 4.51 5.00
CA PRO A 76 -13.84 4.85 6.31
C PRO A 76 -14.11 3.64 7.21
N LYS A 77 -13.06 3.13 7.86
CA LYS A 77 -13.18 1.96 8.75
C LYS A 77 -14.35 2.21 9.70
N MET A 78 -15.44 1.48 9.51
CA MET A 78 -16.57 1.52 10.42
C MET A 78 -16.05 1.18 11.81
N SER A 79 -16.33 2.04 12.80
CA SER A 79 -15.94 1.76 14.18
C SER A 79 -16.54 0.42 14.59
N GLU A 80 -15.84 -0.33 15.45
CA GLU A 80 -16.36 -1.62 15.92
C GLU A 80 -17.72 -1.45 16.60
N GLY A 81 -17.93 -0.32 17.30
CA GLY A 81 -19.21 0.07 17.89
C GLY A 81 -20.31 0.31 16.84
N ASP A 82 -20.02 1.08 15.80
CA ASP A 82 -20.96 1.34 14.68
C ASP A 82 -21.34 0.03 13.97
N ARG A 83 -20.38 -0.90 13.87
CA ARG A 83 -20.60 -2.22 13.26
C ARG A 83 -21.55 -3.06 14.12
N ILE A 84 -21.33 -3.10 15.43
CA ILE A 84 -22.20 -3.79 16.39
C ILE A 84 -23.61 -3.16 16.36
N GLU A 85 -23.71 -1.83 16.37
CA GLU A 85 -24.98 -1.11 16.35
C GLU A 85 -25.78 -1.33 15.06
N LYS A 86 -25.15 -1.24 13.90
CA LYS A 86 -25.80 -1.53 12.61
C LYS A 86 -26.23 -2.99 12.49
N THR A 87 -25.45 -3.92 13.06
CA THR A 87 -25.79 -5.34 13.07
C THR A 87 -26.97 -5.62 14.01
N ALA A 88 -26.99 -5.02 15.20
CA ALA A 88 -28.09 -5.13 16.15
C ALA A 88 -29.39 -4.60 15.53
N ARG A 89 -29.36 -3.38 14.96
CA ARG A 89 -30.54 -2.79 14.30
C ARG A 89 -31.07 -3.63 13.13
N ARG A 90 -30.18 -4.30 12.39
CA ARG A 90 -30.57 -5.18 11.28
C ARG A 90 -31.43 -6.36 11.72
N VAL A 91 -31.26 -6.84 12.94
CA VAL A 91 -32.04 -7.95 13.52
C VAL A 91 -33.13 -7.47 14.49
N GLY A 92 -33.42 -6.16 14.52
CA GLY A 92 -34.41 -5.58 15.42
C GLY A 92 -33.97 -5.52 16.88
N LEU A 93 -32.67 -5.57 17.14
CA LEU A 93 -32.08 -5.48 18.49
C LEU A 93 -31.37 -4.12 18.70
N GLU A 94 -31.20 -3.72 19.95
CA GLU A 94 -30.38 -2.56 20.33
C GLU A 94 -28.94 -3.01 20.65
N ALA A 95 -27.98 -2.11 20.44
CA ALA A 95 -26.58 -2.37 20.79
C ALA A 95 -26.43 -2.50 22.32
N PRO A 96 -25.58 -3.42 22.82
CA PRO A 96 -25.32 -3.51 24.25
C PRO A 96 -24.74 -2.21 24.80
N LYS A 97 -25.24 -1.73 25.94
CA LYS A 97 -24.62 -0.60 26.65
C LYS A 97 -23.26 -1.03 27.16
N SER A 98 -22.21 -0.30 26.81
CA SER A 98 -20.88 -0.50 27.38
C SER A 98 -20.91 -0.13 28.87
N TYR A 99 -20.44 -1.05 29.72
CA TYR A 99 -20.34 -0.84 31.17
C TYR A 99 -19.37 0.31 31.47
N ASP A 100 -19.86 1.37 32.07
CA ASP A 100 -19.05 2.48 32.55
C ASP A 100 -18.62 2.19 34.00
N SER A 101 -17.35 1.80 34.19
CA SER A 101 -16.79 1.54 35.52
C SER A 101 -16.79 2.77 36.44
N SER A 102 -16.96 3.98 35.89
CA SER A 102 -17.06 5.21 36.67
C SER A 102 -18.46 5.49 37.21
N ASN A 103 -19.48 4.76 36.74
CA ASN A 103 -20.86 4.94 37.18
C ASN A 103 -21.56 3.58 37.35
N PRO A 104 -21.37 2.89 38.49
CA PRO A 104 -21.78 1.49 38.68
C PRO A 104 -23.30 1.26 38.82
N SER A 105 -24.14 2.28 38.59
CA SER A 105 -25.58 2.26 38.86
C SER A 105 -26.46 2.24 37.59
N SER A 106 -25.92 1.90 36.41
CA SER A 106 -26.68 1.83 35.14
C SER A 106 -26.87 0.41 34.63
#